data_AF-Q9VXR2-F1
#
_entry.id   AF-Q9VXR2-F1
#
_cell.length_a   1.000
_cell.length_b   1.000
_cell.length_c   1.000
_cell.angle_alpha   90.00
_cell.angle_beta   90.00
_cell.angle_gamma   90.00
#
_symmetry.space_group_name_H-M   'P 1'
#
loop_
_entity.id
_entity.type
_entity.pdbx_description
1 polymer ?
#
loop_
_entity_poly.entity_id
_entity_poly.type
_entity_poly.pdbx_seq_one_letter_code
_entity_poly.pdbx_strand_id
1 'polypeptide(L)'
;MDLFIRKELSLSTSSVLEDVAPHCLKLLTWLHDCQEEMHSEHRHLRLSQSVVESLLKAHLYLFECYDRFGQSLAERCDCRGFFASCSALVDRRKCIRELCTTIVNTRKGETHAPLLHLSHRTLAEIQPAWSEIGDLDWSAIRQSDALSSSDFINPDLQQMRRLVKRIGRLSSLEDMQTAIKRSMELIEYQVWLQLFREPKDSEIHKDCYLMRHMICDTLSEGGSTACTGFLHNIFLFVSQSANEMRFWASMEHVRLAGSLIAYLIDHWNRHLPYLDLDEMQLTADAPVTAVSQLPVNEATYITYLMLATGSICRRQFAQQLRAQLPPNSWTHLLELLNKVAFVFT
;
A
#
# COMPACT_ATOMS: atom_id res chain seq x y z
N MET A 1 -21.63 -5.01 3.04
CA MET A 1 -22.31 -3.84 2.45
C MET A 1 -23.78 -4.12 2.14
N ASP A 2 -24.11 -5.22 1.45
CA ASP A 2 -25.51 -5.59 1.13
C ASP A 2 -26.48 -5.49 2.32
N LEU A 3 -26.11 -6.00 3.50
CA LEU A 3 -26.93 -5.86 4.72
C LEU A 3 -27.16 -4.40 5.14
N PHE A 4 -26.16 -3.54 5.00
CA PHE A 4 -26.27 -2.10 5.30
C PHE A 4 -27.22 -1.43 4.31
N ILE A 5 -27.06 -1.71 3.01
CA ILE A 5 -27.94 -1.20 1.95
C ILE A 5 -29.40 -1.60 2.20
N ARG A 6 -29.65 -2.85 2.57
CA ARG A 6 -31.02 -3.34 2.78
C ARG A 6 -31.69 -2.82 4.05
N LYS A 7 -30.92 -2.54 5.12
CA LYS A 7 -31.47 -2.22 6.43
C LYS A 7 -31.46 -0.73 6.77
N GLU A 8 -30.42 -0.01 6.34
CA GLU A 8 -30.16 1.36 6.80
C GLU A 8 -30.46 2.41 5.72
N LEU A 9 -30.50 2.01 4.44
CA LEU A 9 -30.76 2.95 3.36
C LEU A 9 -32.26 3.04 3.10
N SER A 10 -32.88 4.03 3.72
CA SER A 10 -34.24 4.47 3.40
C SER A 10 -34.23 5.97 3.15
N LEU A 11 -34.68 6.39 1.97
CA LEU A 11 -34.90 7.79 1.64
C LEU A 11 -36.41 8.05 1.64
N SER A 12 -36.92 8.67 2.70
CA SER A 12 -38.33 9.07 2.82
C SER A 12 -38.47 10.57 2.68
N THR A 13 -39.64 11.10 2.37
CA THR A 13 -39.88 12.57 2.29
C THR A 13 -39.56 13.32 3.60
N SER A 14 -39.42 12.62 4.73
CA SER A 14 -39.01 13.20 6.01
C SER A 14 -37.49 13.17 6.26
N SER A 15 -36.70 12.43 5.47
CA SER A 15 -35.25 12.34 5.66
C SER A 15 -34.61 13.73 5.56
N VAL A 16 -33.81 14.10 6.56
CA VAL A 16 -33.01 15.32 6.54
C VAL A 16 -31.56 15.01 6.15
N LEU A 17 -30.81 16.05 5.80
CA LEU A 17 -29.43 15.91 5.33
C LEU A 17 -28.53 15.25 6.39
N GLU A 18 -28.79 15.52 7.66
CA GLU A 18 -28.07 14.99 8.82
C GLU A 18 -28.21 13.46 8.95
N ASP A 19 -29.34 12.89 8.54
CA ASP A 19 -29.58 11.44 8.59
C ASP A 19 -28.87 10.71 7.44
N VAL A 20 -28.76 11.37 6.29
CA VAL A 20 -28.33 10.75 5.03
C VAL A 20 -26.82 10.93 4.79
N ALA A 21 -26.24 12.06 5.19
CA ALA A 21 -24.82 12.35 4.96
C ALA A 21 -23.86 11.26 5.52
N PRO A 22 -24.05 10.70 6.73
CA PRO A 22 -23.21 9.60 7.23
C PRO A 22 -23.31 8.34 6.36
N HIS A 23 -24.50 8.04 5.83
CA HIS A 23 -24.72 6.91 4.95
C HIS A 23 -24.04 7.13 3.60
N CYS A 24 -24.18 8.32 3.02
CA CYS A 24 -23.50 8.69 1.78
C CYS A 24 -21.98 8.61 1.93
N LEU A 25 -21.41 9.14 3.02
CA LEU A 25 -19.98 9.06 3.29
C LEU A 25 -19.48 7.60 3.34
N LYS A 26 -20.23 6.73 4.03
CA LYS A 26 -19.93 5.30 4.12
C LYS A 26 -20.01 4.61 2.75
N LEU A 27 -21.01 4.94 1.94
CA LEU A 27 -21.15 4.39 0.59
C LEU A 27 -20.06 4.89 -0.35
N LEU A 28 -19.74 6.19 -0.33
CA LEU A 28 -18.67 6.77 -1.15
C LEU A 28 -17.31 6.16 -0.82
N THR A 29 -17.03 5.96 0.47
CA THR A 29 -15.81 5.27 0.92
C THR A 29 -15.74 3.85 0.35
N TRP A 30 -16.85 3.11 0.46
CA TRP A 30 -16.91 1.74 -0.06
C TRP A 30 -16.89 1.64 -1.59
N LEU A 31 -17.58 2.54 -2.29
CA LEU A 31 -17.59 2.60 -3.75
C LEU A 31 -16.19 2.90 -4.27
N HIS A 32 -15.49 3.83 -3.64
CA HIS A 32 -14.13 4.15 -3.99
C HIS A 32 -13.21 2.92 -3.81
N ASP A 33 -13.34 2.21 -2.69
CA ASP A 33 -12.59 0.97 -2.47
C ASP A 33 -12.85 -0.07 -3.57
N CYS A 34 -14.13 -0.26 -3.94
CA CYS A 34 -14.51 -1.19 -5.00
C CYS A 34 -14.02 -0.73 -6.37
N GLN A 35 -14.10 0.56 -6.69
CA GLN A 35 -13.57 1.10 -7.93
C GLN A 35 -12.07 0.84 -8.03
N GLU A 36 -11.32 1.13 -6.98
CA GLU A 36 -9.88 0.90 -6.98
C GLU A 36 -9.53 -0.59 -7.09
N GLU A 37 -10.26 -1.47 -6.40
CA GLU A 37 -10.10 -2.93 -6.52
C GLU A 37 -10.42 -3.41 -7.94
N MET A 38 -11.53 -2.94 -8.53
CA MET A 38 -11.88 -3.27 -9.90
C MET A 38 -10.86 -2.75 -10.91
N HIS A 39 -10.27 -1.55 -10.73
CA HIS A 39 -9.24 -1.05 -11.65
C HIS A 39 -7.93 -1.81 -11.49
N SER A 40 -7.48 -2.04 -10.24
CA SER A 40 -6.22 -2.71 -9.96
C SER A 40 -6.23 -4.21 -10.25
N GLU A 41 -7.40 -4.85 -10.18
CA GLU A 41 -7.55 -6.29 -10.34
C GLU A 41 -8.50 -6.67 -11.48
N HIS A 42 -8.83 -5.78 -12.42
CA HIS A 42 -9.92 -5.97 -13.40
C HIS A 42 -9.99 -7.40 -13.95
N ARG A 43 -8.96 -7.96 -14.58
CA ARG A 43 -9.05 -9.33 -15.15
C ARG A 43 -9.06 -10.49 -14.16
N HIS A 44 -8.84 -10.24 -12.87
CA HIS A 44 -8.67 -11.26 -11.82
C HIS A 44 -9.77 -11.26 -10.77
N LEU A 45 -10.29 -10.07 -10.46
CA LEU A 45 -11.37 -9.88 -9.53
C LEU A 45 -12.61 -10.57 -10.05
N ARG A 46 -13.15 -11.51 -9.29
CA ARG A 46 -14.42 -12.14 -9.61
C ARG A 46 -15.50 -11.54 -8.73
N LEU A 47 -16.28 -10.63 -9.30
CA LEU A 47 -17.42 -10.04 -8.60
C LEU A 47 -18.52 -11.10 -8.40
N SER A 48 -19.09 -11.12 -7.20
CA SER A 48 -20.32 -11.88 -6.92
C SER A 48 -21.54 -11.05 -7.32
N GLN A 49 -22.65 -11.74 -7.61
CA GLN A 49 -23.92 -11.08 -7.93
C GLN A 49 -24.36 -10.09 -6.85
N SER A 50 -24.21 -10.44 -5.56
CA SER A 50 -24.61 -9.56 -4.45
C SER A 50 -23.78 -8.28 -4.38
N VAL A 51 -22.49 -8.35 -4.75
CA VAL A 51 -21.63 -7.16 -4.85
C VAL A 51 -22.07 -6.28 -6.02
N VAL A 52 -22.34 -6.88 -7.19
CA VAL A 52 -22.84 -6.14 -8.35
C VAL A 52 -24.15 -5.41 -8.01
N GLU A 53 -25.13 -6.12 -7.44
CA GLU A 53 -26.39 -5.50 -7.01
C GLU A 53 -26.16 -4.39 -5.97
N SER A 54 -25.23 -4.58 -5.03
CA SER A 54 -24.88 -3.57 -4.04
C SER A 54 -24.26 -2.32 -4.69
N LEU A 55 -23.41 -2.50 -5.71
CA LEU A 55 -22.82 -1.39 -6.47
C LEU A 55 -23.92 -0.55 -7.15
N LEU A 56 -24.85 -1.21 -7.84
CA LEU A 56 -25.96 -0.52 -8.52
C LEU A 56 -26.84 0.23 -7.52
N LYS A 57 -27.25 -0.44 -6.43
CA LYS A 57 -28.09 0.16 -5.39
C LYS A 57 -27.41 1.33 -4.68
N ALA A 58 -26.11 1.24 -4.43
CA ALA A 58 -25.34 2.33 -3.83
C ALA A 58 -25.29 3.56 -4.76
N HIS A 59 -25.02 3.37 -6.06
CA HIS A 59 -25.03 4.47 -7.03
C HIS A 59 -26.43 5.09 -7.16
N LEU A 60 -27.48 4.27 -7.24
CA LEU A 60 -28.86 4.74 -7.28
C LEU A 60 -29.17 5.60 -6.06
N TYR A 61 -28.87 5.09 -4.86
CA TYR A 61 -29.12 5.81 -3.62
C TYR A 61 -28.36 7.15 -3.58
N LEU A 62 -27.10 7.18 -4.00
CA LEU A 62 -26.32 8.41 -4.05
C LEU A 62 -26.88 9.43 -5.05
N PHE A 63 -27.34 8.98 -6.22
CA PHE A 63 -27.98 9.88 -7.19
C PHE A 63 -29.27 10.49 -6.65
N GLU A 64 -30.13 9.68 -6.02
CA GLU A 64 -31.38 10.16 -5.40
C GLU A 64 -31.11 11.14 -4.25
N CYS A 65 -30.09 10.86 -3.42
CA CYS A 65 -29.69 11.77 -2.35
C CYS A 65 -29.16 13.10 -2.91
N TYR A 66 -28.38 13.05 -3.99
CA TYR A 66 -27.87 14.27 -4.62
C TYR A 66 -28.97 15.05 -5.34
N ASP A 67 -29.93 14.40 -5.99
CA ASP A 67 -31.09 15.10 -6.59
C ASP A 67 -31.89 15.87 -5.54
N ARG A 68 -31.96 15.34 -4.32
CA ARG A 68 -32.70 15.96 -3.22
C ARG A 68 -31.93 17.05 -2.47
N PHE A 69 -30.66 16.82 -2.17
CA PHE A 69 -29.87 17.69 -1.28
C PHE A 69 -28.79 18.48 -2.01
N GLY A 70 -28.49 18.13 -3.27
CA GLY A 70 -27.57 18.83 -4.15
C GLY A 70 -26.19 19.07 -3.53
N GLN A 71 -25.68 20.27 -3.77
CA GLN A 71 -24.35 20.69 -3.35
C GLN A 71 -24.13 20.61 -1.83
N SER A 72 -25.17 20.83 -1.03
CA SER A 72 -25.05 20.73 0.44
C SER A 72 -24.69 19.32 0.92
N LEU A 73 -25.08 18.28 0.17
CA LEU A 73 -24.61 16.92 0.43
C LEU A 73 -23.16 16.76 -0.01
N ALA A 74 -22.82 17.23 -1.21
CA ALA A 74 -21.46 17.13 -1.74
C ALA A 74 -20.43 17.80 -0.81
N GLU A 75 -20.70 19.00 -0.31
CA GLU A 75 -19.83 19.70 0.64
C GLU A 75 -19.60 18.94 1.95
N ARG A 76 -20.54 18.06 2.35
CA ARG A 76 -20.46 17.31 3.60
C ARG A 76 -19.75 15.96 3.46
N CYS A 77 -19.85 15.30 2.31
CA CYS A 77 -19.34 13.92 2.17
C CYS A 77 -18.48 13.65 0.94
N ASP A 78 -18.42 14.57 -0.03
CA ASP A 78 -17.74 14.32 -1.31
C ASP A 78 -16.29 14.76 -1.32
N CYS A 79 -15.46 14.02 -0.58
CA CYS A 79 -14.03 14.30 -0.49
C CYS A 79 -13.28 14.05 -1.81
N ARG A 80 -13.86 13.29 -2.75
CA ARG A 80 -13.19 12.80 -3.97
C ARG A 80 -13.89 13.22 -5.28
N GLY A 81 -14.92 14.06 -5.22
CA GLY A 81 -15.58 14.62 -6.41
C GLY A 81 -16.51 13.65 -7.14
N PHE A 82 -17.08 12.66 -6.47
CA PHE A 82 -18.08 11.74 -7.03
C PHE A 82 -19.32 12.47 -7.54
N PHE A 83 -19.85 13.43 -6.79
CA PHE A 83 -21.05 14.16 -7.22
C PHE A 83 -20.72 15.19 -8.30
N ALA A 84 -19.52 15.76 -8.27
CA ALA A 84 -19.05 16.62 -9.34
C ALA A 84 -19.06 15.89 -10.71
N SER A 85 -18.69 14.60 -10.72
CA SER A 85 -18.72 13.76 -11.93
C SER A 85 -20.07 13.12 -12.25
N CYS A 86 -21.12 13.39 -11.45
CA CYS A 86 -22.45 12.80 -11.60
C CYS A 86 -23.59 13.83 -11.40
N SER A 87 -23.28 15.13 -11.53
CA SER A 87 -24.22 16.20 -11.18
C SER A 87 -25.35 16.34 -12.21
N ALA A 88 -25.04 16.16 -13.49
CA ALA A 88 -26.01 16.22 -14.58
C ALA A 88 -26.39 14.83 -15.10
N LEU A 89 -27.53 14.75 -15.80
CA LEU A 89 -28.01 13.51 -16.41
C LEU A 89 -26.97 12.86 -17.34
N VAL A 90 -26.28 13.67 -18.15
CA VAL A 90 -25.25 13.19 -19.09
C VAL A 90 -24.06 12.57 -18.33
N ASP A 91 -23.63 13.22 -17.25
CA ASP A 91 -22.52 12.75 -16.44
C ASP A 91 -22.87 11.46 -15.69
N ARG A 92 -24.11 11.34 -15.19
CA ARG A 92 -24.62 10.09 -14.61
C ARG A 92 -24.64 8.95 -15.61
N ARG A 93 -25.09 9.20 -16.85
CA ARG A 93 -25.04 8.17 -17.90
C ARG A 93 -23.61 7.73 -18.19
N LYS A 94 -22.67 8.66 -18.24
CA LYS A 94 -21.24 8.34 -18.39
C LYS A 94 -20.74 7.49 -17.21
N CYS A 95 -21.04 7.86 -15.98
CA CYS A 95 -20.69 7.10 -14.79
C CYS A 95 -21.29 5.67 -14.80
N ILE A 96 -22.57 5.52 -15.18
CA ILE A 96 -23.24 4.22 -15.30
C ILE A 96 -22.57 3.37 -16.38
N ARG A 97 -22.23 3.95 -17.53
CA ARG A 97 -21.52 3.27 -18.61
C ARG A 97 -20.15 2.79 -18.16
N GLU A 98 -19.40 3.64 -17.47
CA GLU A 98 -18.10 3.29 -16.88
C GLU A 98 -18.25 2.16 -15.86
N LEU A 99 -19.22 2.25 -14.94
CA LEU A 99 -19.50 1.20 -13.96
C LEU A 99 -19.79 -0.15 -14.64
N CYS A 100 -20.70 -0.18 -15.61
CA CYS A 100 -21.01 -1.41 -16.36
C CYS A 100 -19.80 -1.96 -17.11
N THR A 101 -19.02 -1.08 -17.74
CA THR A 101 -17.79 -1.44 -18.45
C THR A 101 -16.77 -2.07 -17.50
N THR A 102 -16.55 -1.45 -16.34
CA THR A 102 -15.63 -1.95 -15.33
C THR A 102 -16.09 -3.30 -14.78
N ILE A 103 -17.39 -3.48 -14.51
CA ILE A 103 -17.94 -4.77 -14.04
C ILE A 103 -17.75 -5.87 -15.09
N VAL A 104 -18.07 -5.61 -16.36
CA VAL A 104 -17.98 -6.62 -17.44
C VAL A 104 -16.54 -7.02 -17.73
N ASN A 105 -15.60 -6.07 -17.62
CA ASN A 105 -14.17 -6.34 -17.77
C ASN A 105 -13.56 -7.04 -16.54
N THR A 106 -14.38 -7.40 -15.54
CA THR A 106 -13.93 -8.25 -14.44
C THR A 106 -13.75 -9.72 -14.82
N ARG A 107 -13.13 -10.55 -13.97
CA ARG A 107 -13.01 -11.99 -14.21
C ARG A 107 -14.39 -12.65 -14.26
N LYS A 108 -14.75 -13.18 -15.44
CA LYS A 108 -16.09 -13.69 -15.74
C LYS A 108 -17.19 -12.62 -15.60
N GLY A 109 -16.84 -11.35 -15.74
CA GLY A 109 -17.75 -10.22 -15.60
C GLY A 109 -18.90 -10.24 -16.62
N GLU A 110 -18.69 -10.86 -17.78
CA GLU A 110 -19.72 -11.05 -18.81
C GLU A 110 -20.95 -11.81 -18.31
N THR A 111 -20.78 -12.65 -17.28
CA THR A 111 -21.89 -13.41 -16.69
C THR A 111 -22.90 -12.50 -15.97
N HIS A 112 -22.52 -11.27 -15.65
CA HIS A 112 -23.39 -10.27 -15.04
C HIS A 112 -24.16 -9.43 -16.07
N ALA A 113 -23.80 -9.48 -17.36
CA ALA A 113 -24.45 -8.66 -18.39
C ALA A 113 -25.98 -8.87 -18.47
N PRO A 114 -26.52 -10.10 -18.40
CA PRO A 114 -27.98 -10.29 -18.36
C PRO A 114 -28.64 -9.64 -17.14
N LEU A 115 -28.00 -9.72 -15.97
CA LEU A 115 -28.50 -9.09 -14.75
C LEU A 115 -28.48 -7.56 -14.84
N LEU A 116 -27.39 -7.00 -15.36
CA LEU A 116 -27.29 -5.56 -15.61
C LEU A 116 -28.38 -5.10 -16.57
N HIS A 117 -28.52 -5.80 -17.71
CA HIS A 117 -29.55 -5.49 -18.70
C HIS A 117 -30.96 -5.62 -18.12
N LEU A 118 -31.27 -6.63 -17.31
CA LEU A 118 -32.60 -6.74 -16.69
C LEU A 118 -32.88 -5.60 -15.68
N SER A 119 -31.84 -5.12 -15.00
CA SER A 119 -31.97 -4.09 -13.97
C SER A 119 -32.30 -2.70 -14.55
N HIS A 120 -32.01 -2.44 -15.83
CA HIS A 120 -32.16 -1.09 -16.39
C HIS A 120 -33.58 -0.55 -16.29
N ARG A 121 -34.61 -1.39 -16.50
CA ARG A 121 -36.01 -0.93 -16.48
C ARG A 121 -36.42 -0.46 -15.09
N THR A 122 -36.23 -1.32 -14.09
CA THR A 122 -36.59 -1.00 -12.70
C THR A 122 -35.81 0.18 -12.16
N LEU A 123 -34.53 0.31 -12.52
CA LEU A 123 -33.72 1.45 -12.09
C LEU A 123 -34.09 2.74 -12.83
N ALA A 124 -34.45 2.66 -14.13
CA ALA A 124 -34.85 3.82 -14.93
C ALA A 124 -36.21 4.41 -14.54
N GLU A 125 -37.10 3.59 -13.97
CA GLU A 125 -38.36 4.06 -13.36
C GLU A 125 -38.11 5.00 -12.18
N ILE A 126 -37.02 4.80 -11.45
CA ILE A 126 -36.63 5.63 -10.30
C ILE A 126 -35.77 6.81 -10.78
N GLN A 127 -34.71 6.54 -11.52
CA GLN A 127 -33.75 7.55 -11.95
C GLN A 127 -33.45 7.39 -13.46
N PRO A 128 -33.82 8.36 -14.33
CA PRO A 128 -33.80 8.19 -15.79
C PRO A 128 -32.43 7.92 -16.44
N ALA A 129 -31.31 8.19 -15.76
CA ALA A 129 -29.98 7.92 -16.33
C ALA A 129 -29.72 6.42 -16.51
N TRP A 130 -30.38 5.56 -15.73
CA TRP A 130 -30.22 4.10 -15.80
C TRP A 130 -30.75 3.47 -17.09
N SER A 131 -31.52 4.21 -17.90
CA SER A 131 -31.91 3.74 -19.24
C SER A 131 -30.69 3.48 -20.14
N GLU A 132 -29.55 4.14 -19.86
CA GLU A 132 -28.28 3.97 -20.57
C GLU A 132 -27.84 2.51 -20.69
N ILE A 133 -28.14 1.67 -19.70
CA ILE A 133 -27.77 0.25 -19.73
C ILE A 133 -28.45 -0.49 -20.89
N GLY A 134 -29.63 -0.03 -21.31
CA GLY A 134 -30.36 -0.60 -22.46
C GLY A 134 -29.66 -0.38 -23.79
N ASP A 135 -28.86 0.68 -23.90
CA ASP A 135 -28.18 1.11 -25.13
C ASP A 135 -26.73 0.59 -25.23
N LEU A 136 -26.25 -0.12 -24.21
CA LEU A 136 -24.90 -0.65 -24.17
C LEU A 136 -24.69 -1.80 -25.17
N ASP A 137 -23.69 -1.65 -26.03
CA ASP A 137 -23.19 -2.77 -26.83
C ASP A 137 -22.23 -3.64 -25.99
N TRP A 138 -22.82 -4.64 -25.32
CA TRP A 138 -22.08 -5.60 -24.49
C TRP A 138 -20.98 -6.35 -25.26
N SER A 139 -21.10 -6.48 -26.58
CA SER A 139 -20.09 -7.14 -27.40
C SER A 139 -18.86 -6.26 -27.58
N ALA A 140 -19.04 -4.94 -27.70
CA ALA A 140 -17.96 -3.96 -27.82
C ALA A 140 -17.30 -3.60 -26.48
N ILE A 141 -18.02 -3.71 -25.36
CA ILE A 141 -17.53 -3.35 -24.03
C ILE A 141 -16.37 -4.22 -23.55
N ARG A 142 -16.34 -5.49 -23.96
CA ARG A 142 -15.27 -6.41 -23.56
C ARG A 142 -14.01 -6.08 -24.35
N GLN A 143 -13.03 -5.48 -23.69
CA GLN A 143 -11.68 -5.36 -24.23
C GLN A 143 -11.05 -6.76 -24.22
N SER A 144 -11.23 -7.53 -25.29
CA SER A 144 -10.61 -8.84 -25.47
C SER A 144 -9.12 -8.73 -25.85
N ASP A 145 -8.44 -7.67 -25.42
CA ASP A 145 -7.04 -7.49 -25.77
C ASP A 145 -6.20 -8.58 -25.10
N ALA A 146 -5.22 -9.10 -25.85
CA ALA A 146 -4.28 -10.10 -25.38
C ALA A 146 -3.71 -9.71 -24.00
N LEU A 147 -3.42 -10.72 -23.17
CA LEU A 147 -2.84 -10.48 -21.85
C LEU A 147 -1.61 -9.57 -21.98
N SER A 148 -1.69 -8.40 -21.37
CA SER A 148 -0.59 -7.44 -21.28
C SER A 148 0.28 -7.79 -20.08
N SER A 149 1.53 -7.32 -20.04
CA SER A 149 2.39 -7.52 -18.87
C SER A 149 1.80 -6.93 -17.58
N SER A 150 0.94 -5.91 -17.69
CA SER A 150 0.17 -5.36 -16.57
C SER A 150 -0.92 -6.30 -16.03
N ASP A 151 -1.27 -7.36 -16.78
CA ASP A 151 -2.22 -8.37 -16.32
C ASP A 151 -1.57 -9.41 -15.40
N PHE A 152 -0.23 -9.47 -15.31
CA PHE A 152 0.39 -10.33 -14.32
C PHE A 152 0.19 -9.74 -12.93
N ILE A 153 -0.58 -10.44 -12.09
CA ILE A 153 -0.73 -10.07 -10.68
C ILE A 153 0.65 -10.08 -10.05
N ASN A 154 1.08 -8.92 -9.58
CA ASN A 154 2.15 -8.85 -8.60
C ASN A 154 1.51 -8.98 -7.21
N PRO A 155 1.55 -10.17 -6.57
CA PRO A 155 0.90 -10.40 -5.28
C PRO A 155 1.47 -9.48 -4.20
N ASP A 156 2.76 -9.16 -4.27
CA ASP A 156 3.42 -8.22 -3.34
C ASP A 156 2.83 -6.83 -3.47
N LEU A 157 2.52 -6.39 -4.71
CA LEU A 157 1.90 -5.09 -4.96
C LEU A 157 0.50 -5.06 -4.36
N GLN A 158 -0.31 -6.09 -4.59
CA GLN A 158 -1.65 -6.17 -4.01
C GLN A 158 -1.62 -6.20 -2.48
N GLN A 159 -0.73 -7.00 -1.90
CA GLN A 159 -0.54 -7.06 -0.45
C GLN A 159 -0.13 -5.71 0.12
N MET A 160 0.82 -5.03 -0.54
CA MET A 160 1.26 -3.68 -0.16
C MET A 160 0.10 -2.69 -0.18
N ARG A 161 -0.66 -2.62 -1.29
CA ARG A 161 -1.78 -1.69 -1.42
C ARG A 161 -2.86 -1.94 -0.36
N ARG A 162 -3.20 -3.20 -0.10
CA ARG A 162 -4.16 -3.58 0.95
C ARG A 162 -3.66 -3.18 2.35
N LEU A 163 -2.37 -3.37 2.62
CA LEU A 163 -1.76 -2.97 3.88
C LEU A 163 -1.80 -1.45 4.07
N VAL A 164 -1.41 -0.69 3.05
CA VAL A 164 -1.43 0.78 3.07
C VAL A 164 -2.85 1.30 3.31
N LYS A 165 -3.87 0.78 2.62
CA LYS A 165 -5.25 1.18 2.87
C LYS A 165 -5.69 0.87 4.30
N ARG A 166 -5.35 -0.31 4.81
CA ARG A 166 -5.77 -0.73 6.15
C ARG A 166 -5.16 0.16 7.22
N ILE A 167 -3.89 0.51 7.10
CA ILE A 167 -3.21 1.41 8.03
C ILE A 167 -3.70 2.85 7.84
N GLY A 168 -3.89 3.32 6.61
CA GLY A 168 -4.38 4.67 6.31
C GLY A 168 -5.80 4.98 6.80
N ARG A 169 -6.59 3.94 7.10
CA ARG A 169 -7.95 4.07 7.70
C ARG A 169 -7.94 4.20 9.22
N LEU A 170 -6.80 4.02 9.87
CA LEU A 170 -6.72 4.18 11.32
C LEU A 170 -6.95 5.64 11.70
N SER A 171 -7.67 5.88 12.79
CA SER A 171 -8.13 7.22 13.18
C SER A 171 -7.04 8.07 13.84
N SER A 172 -5.97 7.46 14.35
CA SER A 172 -4.91 8.17 15.04
C SER A 172 -3.53 7.88 14.44
N LEU A 173 -2.64 8.87 14.53
CA LEU A 173 -1.25 8.73 14.13
C LEU A 173 -0.52 7.65 14.96
N GLU A 174 -0.86 7.54 16.24
CA GLU A 174 -0.30 6.55 17.15
C GLU A 174 -0.68 5.11 16.72
N ASP A 175 -1.93 4.89 16.33
CA ASP A 175 -2.39 3.61 15.79
C ASP A 175 -1.67 3.28 14.49
N MET A 176 -1.50 4.28 13.60
CA MET A 176 -0.74 4.10 12.36
C MET A 176 0.72 3.73 12.64
N GLN A 177 1.39 4.43 13.56
CA GLN A 177 2.77 4.13 13.96
C GLN A 177 2.89 2.72 14.55
N THR A 178 1.96 2.35 15.42
CA THR A 178 1.93 1.01 16.03
C THR A 178 1.73 -0.08 14.97
N ALA A 179 0.79 0.13 14.05
CA ALA A 179 0.53 -0.82 12.96
C ALA A 179 1.72 -0.94 12.00
N ILE A 180 2.39 0.16 11.68
CA ILE A 180 3.59 0.17 10.83
C ILE A 180 4.73 -0.58 11.52
N LYS A 181 5.00 -0.30 12.81
CA LYS A 181 6.06 -1.00 13.56
C LYS A 181 5.84 -2.50 13.56
N ARG A 182 4.62 -2.97 13.87
CA ARG A 182 4.26 -4.39 13.78
C ARG A 182 4.39 -4.95 12.37
N SER A 183 4.02 -4.17 11.36
CA SER A 183 4.11 -4.62 9.96
C SER A 183 5.57 -4.74 9.52
N MET A 184 6.45 -3.83 9.94
CA MET A 184 7.89 -3.90 9.63
C MET A 184 8.53 -5.19 10.14
N GLU A 185 8.06 -5.72 11.27
CA GLU A 185 8.52 -6.99 11.83
C GLU A 185 7.96 -8.21 11.07
N LEU A 186 6.70 -8.14 10.62
CA LEU A 186 5.97 -9.31 10.12
C LEU A 186 5.92 -9.43 8.60
N ILE A 187 6.07 -8.32 7.87
CA ILE A 187 5.87 -8.27 6.43
C ILE A 187 7.22 -8.32 5.72
N GLU A 188 7.33 -9.26 4.79
CA GLU A 188 8.52 -9.50 3.97
C GLU A 188 8.94 -8.26 3.16
N TYR A 189 10.24 -8.11 2.96
CA TYR A 189 10.81 -6.93 2.30
C TYR A 189 10.33 -6.71 0.86
N GLN A 190 9.97 -7.78 0.14
CA GLN A 190 9.45 -7.67 -1.22
C GLN A 190 8.16 -6.84 -1.34
N VAL A 191 7.31 -6.85 -0.31
CA VAL A 191 6.11 -6.03 -0.22
C VAL A 191 6.50 -4.56 0.00
N TRP A 192 7.46 -4.30 0.88
CA TRP A 192 7.98 -2.95 1.11
C TRP A 192 8.68 -2.37 -0.12
N LEU A 193 9.33 -3.19 -0.95
CA LEU A 193 9.87 -2.73 -2.24
C LEU A 193 8.78 -2.15 -3.15
N GLN A 194 7.58 -2.73 -3.15
CA GLN A 194 6.46 -2.17 -3.92
C GLN A 194 6.01 -0.84 -3.35
N LEU A 195 6.05 -0.68 -2.02
CA LEU A 195 5.72 0.59 -1.38
C LEU A 195 6.60 1.71 -1.93
N PHE A 196 7.92 1.51 -2.04
CA PHE A 196 8.87 2.50 -2.57
C PHE A 196 8.79 2.71 -4.09
N ARG A 197 8.19 1.76 -4.82
CA ARG A 197 7.99 1.81 -6.28
C ARG A 197 6.61 2.32 -6.70
N GLU A 198 5.70 2.54 -5.76
CA GLU A 198 4.35 3.03 -6.08
C GLU A 198 4.43 4.33 -6.91
N PRO A 199 3.78 4.37 -8.09
CA PRO A 199 3.90 5.48 -9.02
C PRO A 199 3.11 6.70 -8.54
N LYS A 200 3.46 7.89 -9.05
CA LYS A 200 2.96 9.18 -8.54
C LYS A 200 1.51 9.47 -8.92
N ASP A 201 1.06 8.88 -10.01
CA ASP A 201 -0.29 8.95 -10.56
C ASP A 201 -1.26 7.97 -9.88
N SER A 202 -0.76 7.09 -9.01
CA SER A 202 -1.61 6.20 -8.20
C SER A 202 -2.41 6.98 -7.15
N GLU A 203 -3.69 6.62 -6.99
CA GLU A 203 -4.59 7.25 -6.01
C GLU A 203 -4.11 7.10 -4.56
N ILE A 204 -3.43 5.99 -4.26
CA ILE A 204 -2.87 5.72 -2.92
C ILE A 204 -1.46 6.29 -2.75
N HIS A 205 -0.91 7.00 -3.74
CA HIS A 205 0.46 7.49 -3.69
C HIS A 205 0.74 8.33 -2.44
N LYS A 206 -0.22 9.18 -2.04
CA LYS A 206 -0.11 10.02 -0.84
C LYS A 206 0.00 9.17 0.44
N ASP A 207 -0.81 8.12 0.55
CA ASP A 207 -0.79 7.21 1.70
C ASP A 207 0.52 6.41 1.71
N CYS A 208 0.95 5.91 0.56
CA CYS A 208 2.24 5.24 0.41
C CYS A 208 3.40 6.16 0.79
N TYR A 209 3.38 7.41 0.34
CA TYR A 209 4.39 8.41 0.65
C TYR A 209 4.49 8.67 2.16
N LEU A 210 3.36 8.83 2.84
CA LEU A 210 3.30 8.96 4.29
C LEU A 210 3.93 7.74 4.99
N MET A 211 3.59 6.52 4.57
CA MET A 211 4.15 5.31 5.19
C MET A 211 5.64 5.15 4.94
N ARG A 212 6.13 5.50 3.73
CA ARG A 212 7.57 5.52 3.45
C ARG A 212 8.29 6.43 4.45
N HIS A 213 7.73 7.61 4.73
CA HIS A 213 8.28 8.53 5.71
C HIS A 213 8.30 7.91 7.11
N MET A 214 7.18 7.37 7.57
CA MET A 214 7.09 6.76 8.91
C MET A 214 8.07 5.59 9.10
N ILE A 215 8.27 4.75 8.07
CA ILE A 215 9.26 3.65 8.11
C ILE A 215 10.68 4.23 8.17
N CYS A 216 10.99 5.20 7.31
CA CYS A 216 12.30 5.84 7.28
C CYS A 216 12.63 6.54 8.61
N ASP A 217 11.65 7.24 9.19
CA ASP A 217 11.79 7.94 10.46
C ASP A 217 12.00 6.94 11.61
N THR A 218 11.22 5.86 11.64
CA THR A 218 11.42 4.75 12.60
C THR A 218 12.82 4.14 12.49
N LEU A 219 13.33 3.94 11.28
CA LEU A 219 14.70 3.45 11.06
C LEU A 219 15.75 4.46 11.51
N SER A 220 15.54 5.75 11.26
CA SER A 220 16.51 6.81 11.55
C SER A 220 16.60 7.13 13.04
N GLU A 221 15.47 7.08 13.76
CA GLU A 221 15.43 7.23 15.23
C GLU A 221 16.17 6.10 15.94
N GLY A 222 16.11 4.88 15.38
CA GLY A 222 16.66 3.69 16.03
C GLY A 222 15.94 3.33 17.34
N GLY A 223 16.28 2.18 17.91
CA GLY A 223 15.79 1.76 19.24
C GLY A 223 14.47 0.97 19.28
N SER A 224 13.71 0.90 18.19
CA SER A 224 12.54 0.03 18.09
C SER A 224 12.93 -1.40 17.68
N THR A 225 12.28 -2.42 18.26
CA THR A 225 12.38 -3.82 17.78
C THR A 225 11.95 -3.96 16.32
N ALA A 226 11.10 -3.03 15.84
CA ALA A 226 10.68 -2.96 14.46
C ALA A 226 11.85 -2.79 13.48
N CYS A 227 12.91 -2.08 13.89
CA CYS A 227 14.08 -1.91 13.04
C CYS A 227 14.84 -3.23 12.87
N THR A 228 15.01 -3.98 13.96
CA THR A 228 15.63 -5.31 13.90
C THR A 228 14.80 -6.30 13.08
N GLY A 229 13.48 -6.31 13.25
CA GLY A 229 12.59 -7.14 12.42
C GLY A 229 12.63 -6.75 10.95
N PHE A 230 12.69 -5.45 10.64
CA PHE A 230 12.82 -4.97 9.27
C PHE A 230 14.15 -5.39 8.62
N LEU A 231 15.27 -5.29 9.34
CA LEU A 231 16.55 -5.78 8.87
C LEU A 231 16.54 -7.30 8.69
N HIS A 232 15.90 -8.04 9.59
CA HIS A 232 15.72 -9.48 9.43
C HIS A 232 14.96 -9.81 8.14
N ASN A 233 13.87 -9.09 7.86
CA ASN A 233 13.12 -9.25 6.61
C ASN A 233 13.91 -8.87 5.36
N ILE A 234 14.81 -7.88 5.45
CA ILE A 234 15.77 -7.58 4.38
C ILE A 234 16.72 -8.76 4.19
N PHE A 235 17.33 -9.25 5.27
CA PHE A 235 18.27 -10.37 5.24
C PHE A 235 17.66 -11.62 4.60
N LEU A 236 16.44 -12.01 5.01
CA LEU A 236 15.71 -13.12 4.41
C LEU A 236 15.45 -12.93 2.91
N PHE A 237 15.25 -11.68 2.48
CA PHE A 237 15.05 -11.36 1.07
C PHE A 237 16.35 -11.47 0.26
N VAL A 238 17.45 -10.91 0.77
CA VAL A 238 18.75 -10.88 0.08
C VAL A 238 19.55 -12.18 0.20
N SER A 239 19.21 -13.06 1.14
CA SER A 239 19.81 -14.40 1.25
C SER A 239 19.59 -15.25 -0.01
N GLN A 240 18.58 -14.89 -0.82
CA GLN A 240 18.45 -15.36 -2.20
C GLN A 240 19.25 -14.44 -3.12
N SER A 241 20.39 -14.92 -3.64
CA SER A 241 21.32 -14.12 -4.44
C SER A 241 20.69 -13.35 -5.61
N ALA A 242 19.63 -13.88 -6.22
CA ALA A 242 18.87 -13.19 -7.29
C ALA A 242 18.25 -11.86 -6.85
N ASN A 243 18.09 -11.62 -5.54
CA ASN A 243 17.46 -10.44 -4.97
C ASN A 243 18.45 -9.34 -4.58
N GLU A 244 19.77 -9.58 -4.55
CA GLU A 244 20.78 -8.57 -4.22
C GLU A 244 20.66 -7.34 -5.14
N MET A 245 20.56 -7.58 -6.44
CA MET A 245 20.36 -6.51 -7.45
C MET A 245 19.07 -5.72 -7.21
N ARG A 246 18.00 -6.40 -6.78
CA ARG A 246 16.72 -5.74 -6.45
C ARG A 246 16.84 -4.88 -5.20
N PHE A 247 17.60 -5.35 -4.20
CA PHE A 247 17.92 -4.58 -3.01
C PHE A 247 18.78 -3.36 -3.35
N TRP A 248 19.85 -3.50 -4.13
CA TRP A 248 20.67 -2.35 -4.55
C TRP A 248 19.88 -1.32 -5.36
N ALA A 249 19.00 -1.77 -6.27
CA ALA A 249 18.11 -0.86 -6.99
C ALA A 249 17.16 -0.10 -6.04
N SER A 250 16.73 -0.72 -4.93
CA SER A 250 15.92 -0.02 -3.93
C SER A 250 16.67 1.09 -3.17
N MET A 251 18.01 1.01 -3.13
CA MET A 251 18.85 2.05 -2.53
C MET A 251 18.97 3.31 -3.40
N GLU A 252 18.42 3.33 -4.62
CA GLU A 252 18.21 4.58 -5.38
C GLU A 252 17.26 5.53 -4.66
N HIS A 253 16.38 5.00 -3.80
CA HIS A 253 15.50 5.82 -2.99
C HIS A 253 16.29 6.44 -1.83
N VAL A 254 16.80 7.65 -2.04
CA VAL A 254 17.72 8.38 -1.14
C VAL A 254 17.31 8.34 0.32
N ARG A 255 16.01 8.51 0.63
CA ARG A 255 15.53 8.48 2.02
C ARG A 255 15.66 7.08 2.66
N LEU A 256 15.37 6.01 1.92
CA LEU A 256 15.49 4.65 2.44
C LEU A 256 16.97 4.31 2.70
N ALA A 257 17.82 4.61 1.72
CA ALA A 257 19.27 4.42 1.86
C ALA A 257 19.81 5.24 3.04
N GLY A 258 19.44 6.51 3.14
CA GLY A 258 19.84 7.39 4.25
C GLY A 258 19.41 6.86 5.62
N SER A 259 18.18 6.38 5.75
CA SER A 259 17.65 5.84 7.00
C SER A 259 18.29 4.50 7.39
N LEU A 260 18.56 3.61 6.43
CA LEU A 260 19.32 2.38 6.69
C LEU A 260 20.76 2.68 7.09
N ILE A 261 21.41 3.65 6.43
CA ILE A 261 22.76 4.10 6.81
C ILE A 261 22.76 4.63 8.25
N ALA A 262 21.82 5.51 8.59
CA ALA A 262 21.71 6.07 9.95
C ALA A 262 21.53 4.96 10.99
N TYR A 263 20.62 4.02 10.74
CA TYR A 263 20.39 2.87 11.59
C TYR A 263 21.65 2.02 11.80
N LEU A 264 22.35 1.68 10.71
CA LEU A 264 23.55 0.85 10.76
C LEU A 264 24.70 1.56 11.48
N ILE A 265 24.89 2.86 11.25
CA ILE A 265 25.93 3.62 11.97
C ILE A 265 25.65 3.63 13.47
N ASP A 266 24.40 3.87 13.87
CA ASP A 266 24.01 3.82 15.27
C ASP A 266 24.21 2.41 15.88
N HIS A 267 23.81 1.36 15.15
CA HIS A 267 24.07 -0.03 15.53
C HIS A 267 25.57 -0.26 15.78
N TRP A 268 26.42 0.13 14.84
CA TRP A 268 27.86 -0.05 14.95
C TRP A 268 28.49 0.77 16.07
N ASN A 269 28.04 2.00 16.30
CA ASN A 269 28.49 2.81 17.44
C ASN A 269 28.16 2.16 18.79
N ARG A 270 27.02 1.45 18.88
CA ARG A 270 26.61 0.77 20.11
C ARG A 270 27.35 -0.54 20.35
N HIS A 271 27.67 -1.30 19.29
CA HIS A 271 28.19 -2.67 19.44
C HIS A 271 29.71 -2.80 19.22
N LEU A 272 30.32 -2.04 18.30
CA LEU A 272 31.76 -2.17 18.00
C LEU A 272 32.69 -1.95 19.19
N PRO A 273 32.45 -1.00 20.12
CA PRO A 273 33.35 -0.80 21.26
C PRO A 273 33.45 -2.01 22.20
N TYR A 274 32.45 -2.88 22.17
CA TYR A 274 32.36 -4.06 23.02
C TYR A 274 32.55 -5.35 22.23
N LEU A 275 32.95 -5.28 20.96
CA LEU A 275 33.12 -6.46 20.12
C LEU A 275 34.54 -7.02 20.28
N ASP A 276 34.64 -8.27 20.74
CA ASP A 276 35.86 -9.06 20.61
C ASP A 276 35.88 -9.71 19.21
N LEU A 277 36.85 -9.29 18.38
CA LEU A 277 36.99 -9.78 17.00
C LEU A 277 37.62 -11.17 16.91
N ASP A 278 38.26 -11.66 17.96
CA ASP A 278 38.88 -12.99 17.99
C ASP A 278 37.86 -14.04 18.43
N GLU A 279 37.04 -13.71 19.43
CA GLU A 279 35.94 -14.57 19.87
C GLU A 279 34.65 -14.38 19.06
N MET A 280 34.56 -13.31 18.26
CA MET A 280 33.36 -12.91 17.49
C MET A 280 32.12 -12.72 18.39
N GLN A 281 32.34 -12.26 19.62
CA GLN A 281 31.33 -12.10 20.66
C GLN A 281 31.44 -10.73 21.33
N LEU A 282 30.36 -10.30 21.98
CA LEU A 282 30.40 -9.09 22.80
C LEU A 282 31.12 -9.39 24.11
N THR A 283 31.98 -8.48 24.55
CA THR A 283 32.69 -8.54 25.82
C THR A 283 31.71 -8.47 26.99
N ALA A 284 32.10 -8.99 28.16
CA ALA A 284 31.26 -8.99 29.36
C ALA A 284 30.88 -7.58 29.85
N ASP A 285 31.63 -6.55 29.43
CA ASP A 285 31.37 -5.14 29.75
C ASP A 285 30.28 -4.50 28.88
N ALA A 286 29.74 -5.23 27.90
CA ALA A 286 28.68 -4.73 27.03
C ALA A 286 27.42 -4.38 27.86
N PRO A 287 26.78 -3.23 27.61
CA PRO A 287 25.54 -2.88 28.29
C PRO A 287 24.46 -3.94 28.00
N VAL A 288 23.59 -4.24 28.97
CA VAL A 288 22.54 -5.30 28.84
C VAL A 288 21.69 -5.13 27.58
N THR A 289 21.48 -3.89 27.12
CA THR A 289 20.78 -3.57 25.88
C THR A 289 21.50 -4.03 24.60
N ALA A 290 22.81 -4.23 24.64
CA ALA A 290 23.61 -4.76 23.54
C ALA A 290 23.61 -6.30 23.47
N VAL A 291 23.28 -6.98 24.58
CA VAL A 291 23.49 -8.43 24.76
C VAL A 291 22.56 -9.29 23.90
N SER A 292 21.47 -8.74 23.34
CA SER A 292 20.46 -9.57 22.67
C SER A 292 20.84 -10.07 21.27
N GLN A 293 21.91 -9.58 20.63
CA GLN A 293 22.28 -10.00 19.28
C GLN A 293 23.80 -10.13 19.10
N LEU A 294 24.23 -11.28 18.56
CA LEU A 294 25.61 -11.48 18.12
C LEU A 294 26.01 -10.40 17.08
N PRO A 295 27.28 -10.01 17.01
CA PRO A 295 27.79 -9.08 16.00
C PRO A 295 27.59 -9.64 14.59
N VAL A 296 27.70 -10.95 14.37
CA VAL A 296 27.40 -11.61 13.08
C VAL A 296 25.89 -11.80 12.92
N ASN A 297 25.18 -10.68 12.88
CA ASN A 297 23.74 -10.63 12.65
C ASN A 297 23.43 -10.07 11.25
N GLU A 298 22.14 -9.83 11.02
CA GLU A 298 21.61 -9.26 9.78
C GLU A 298 22.18 -7.87 9.49
N ALA A 299 22.56 -7.09 10.51
CA ALA A 299 23.20 -5.78 10.33
C ALA A 299 24.59 -5.91 9.69
N THR A 300 25.36 -6.94 10.06
CA THR A 300 26.65 -7.23 9.41
C THR A 300 26.48 -7.55 7.93
N TYR A 301 25.55 -8.45 7.61
CA TYR A 301 25.29 -8.83 6.23
C TYR A 301 24.82 -7.64 5.38
N ILE A 302 23.87 -6.85 5.89
CA ILE A 302 23.35 -5.68 5.17
C ILE A 302 24.43 -4.60 5.03
N THR A 303 25.28 -4.43 6.04
CA THR A 303 26.42 -3.50 5.96
C THR A 303 27.38 -3.93 4.86
N TYR A 304 27.75 -5.21 4.82
CA TYR A 304 28.58 -5.77 3.74
C TYR A 304 27.94 -5.51 2.38
N LEU A 305 26.64 -5.82 2.24
CA LEU A 305 25.90 -5.66 0.99
C LEU A 305 25.80 -4.20 0.52
N MET A 306 25.62 -3.24 1.45
CA MET A 306 25.57 -1.81 1.13
C MET A 306 26.95 -1.23 0.82
N LEU A 307 28.04 -1.86 1.25
CA LEU A 307 29.43 -1.50 0.91
C LEU A 307 29.98 -2.23 -0.31
N ALA A 308 29.27 -3.23 -0.83
CA ALA A 308 29.63 -3.98 -2.03
C ALA A 308 29.76 -3.06 -3.25
N THR A 309 30.61 -3.46 -4.21
CA THR A 309 30.92 -2.67 -5.41
C THR A 309 29.69 -2.33 -6.26
N GLY A 310 28.67 -3.19 -6.26
CA GLY A 310 27.40 -2.97 -6.96
C GLY A 310 26.42 -2.02 -6.26
N SER A 311 26.65 -1.69 -4.98
CA SER A 311 25.75 -0.83 -4.22
C SER A 311 25.87 0.63 -4.65
N ILE A 312 24.74 1.24 -5.02
CA ILE A 312 24.65 2.63 -5.48
C ILE A 312 24.95 3.61 -4.33
N CYS A 313 24.57 3.25 -3.09
CA CYS A 313 24.81 4.06 -1.90
C CYS A 313 26.21 3.87 -1.28
N ARG A 314 27.06 2.98 -1.83
CA ARG A 314 28.37 2.60 -1.28
C ARG A 314 29.24 3.78 -0.88
N ARG A 315 29.43 4.75 -1.78
CA ARG A 315 30.33 5.90 -1.54
C ARG A 315 29.83 6.76 -0.38
N GLN A 316 28.54 7.05 -0.38
CA GLN A 316 27.90 7.80 0.70
C GLN A 316 28.02 7.04 2.02
N PHE A 317 27.70 5.74 2.02
CA PHE A 317 27.75 4.93 3.23
C PHE A 317 29.17 4.83 3.80
N ALA A 318 30.17 4.55 2.95
CA ALA A 318 31.57 4.47 3.38
C ALA A 318 32.08 5.81 3.93
N GLN A 319 31.71 6.94 3.31
CA GLN A 319 32.06 8.26 3.82
C GLN A 319 31.41 8.56 5.18
N GLN A 320 30.13 8.23 5.33
CA GLN A 320 29.41 8.46 6.59
C GLN A 320 29.92 7.55 7.71
N LEU A 321 30.17 6.26 7.45
CA LEU A 321 30.79 5.36 8.43
C LEU A 321 32.15 5.88 8.88
N ARG A 322 33.01 6.28 7.96
CA ARG A 322 34.34 6.81 8.30
C ARG A 322 34.28 8.12 9.09
N ALA A 323 33.29 8.97 8.82
CA ALA A 323 33.14 10.26 9.49
C ALA A 323 32.47 10.14 10.86
N GLN A 324 31.58 9.18 11.05
CA GLN A 324 30.73 9.08 12.25
C GLN A 324 31.19 7.99 13.23
N LEU A 325 32.00 7.02 12.80
CA LEU A 325 32.61 6.06 13.70
C LEU A 325 33.96 6.57 14.22
N PRO A 326 34.32 6.29 15.48
CA PRO A 326 35.67 6.50 15.97
C PRO A 326 36.71 5.77 15.10
N PRO A 327 37.94 6.30 14.92
CA PRO A 327 38.95 5.71 14.03
C PRO A 327 39.24 4.24 14.29
N ASN A 328 39.32 3.84 15.56
CA ASN A 328 39.57 2.45 15.96
C ASN A 328 38.36 1.54 15.63
N SER A 329 37.14 2.03 15.85
CA SER A 329 35.92 1.29 15.51
C SER A 329 35.79 1.07 14.01
N TRP A 330 36.17 2.07 13.19
CA TRP A 330 36.19 1.92 11.74
C TRP A 330 37.15 0.81 11.29
N THR A 331 38.37 0.74 11.85
CA THR A 331 39.31 -0.34 11.52
C THR A 331 38.79 -1.71 11.97
N HIS A 332 38.16 -1.79 13.15
CA HIS A 332 37.56 -3.03 13.64
C HIS A 332 36.38 -3.48 12.76
N LEU A 333 35.54 -2.56 12.30
CA LEU A 333 34.44 -2.88 11.39
C LEU A 333 34.96 -3.44 10.07
N LEU A 334 36.02 -2.86 9.50
CA LEU A 334 36.61 -3.38 8.27
C LEU A 334 37.19 -4.79 8.48
N GLU A 335 37.86 -5.03 9.60
CA GLU A 335 38.38 -6.35 9.94
C GLU A 335 37.24 -7.37 10.10
N LEU A 336 36.18 -7.01 10.82
CA LEU A 336 34.98 -7.83 10.97
C LEU A 336 34.38 -8.18 9.61
N LEU A 337 34.12 -7.18 8.76
CA LEU A 337 33.54 -7.36 7.43
C LEU A 337 34.42 -8.25 6.54
N ASN A 338 35.75 -8.18 6.68
CA ASN A 338 36.66 -9.08 5.97
C ASN A 338 36.63 -10.51 6.51
N LYS A 339 36.56 -10.70 7.84
CA LYS A 339 36.46 -12.03 8.48
C LYS A 339 35.17 -12.74 8.07
N VAL A 340 34.05 -12.01 8.00
CA VAL A 340 32.74 -12.56 7.64
C VAL A 340 32.47 -12.60 6.14
N ALA A 341 33.28 -11.95 5.31
CA ALA A 341 33.08 -11.95 3.85
C ALA A 341 32.97 -13.38 3.29
N PHE A 342 33.84 -14.29 3.74
CA PHE A 342 33.81 -15.71 3.34
C PHE A 342 32.58 -16.48 3.81
N VAL A 343 31.88 -16.01 4.86
CA VAL A 343 30.64 -16.64 5.36
C VAL A 343 29.46 -16.28 4.45
N PHE A 344 29.57 -15.16 3.74
CA PHE A 344 28.49 -14.54 2.97
C PHE A 344 28.64 -14.66 1.45
N THR A 345 29.79 -15.16 0.98
CA THR A 345 30.06 -15.58 -0.41
C THR A 345 29.76 -17.05 -0.59
#